data_AF-A0A945JRH3-F1
#
_entry.id   AF-A0A945JRH3-F1
#
_cell.length_a   1.000
_cell.length_b   1.000
_cell.length_c   1.000
_cell.angle_alpha   90.00
_cell.angle_beta   90.00
_cell.angle_gamma   90.00
#
_symmetry.space_group_name_H-M   'P 1'
#
loop_
_entity.id
_entity.type
_entity.pdbx_description
1 polymer ?
#
loop_
_entity_poly.entity_id
_entity_poly.type
_entity_poly.pdbx_seq_one_letter_code
_entity_poly.pdbx_strand_id
1 'polypeptide(L)'
;MNRDRKSRLSRAVSRPRKQCDSPTPETVAKLRYDVIARLRDHGRISARHLEIAEEIRSVHEAVGRGLFPTAQSVRWHGGSGGRRGGGEFFDRMTQSERYAWERRYLPWTHDLATEIAAGMAGTRWLQLIIDIVVDNLSLRDVETRYQLRHGTAIAYLTNGLDRYHTPS
;
A
#
# COMPACT_ATOMS: atom_id res chain seq x y z
N MET A 1 30.44 -3.10 52.20
CA MET A 1 29.10 -3.57 51.81
C MET A 1 28.59 -2.75 50.64
N ASN A 2 28.69 -3.23 49.39
CA ASN A 2 28.03 -2.57 48.24
C ASN A 2 27.95 -3.51 47.01
N ARG A 3 27.24 -4.65 47.15
CA ARG A 3 26.99 -5.60 46.06
C ARG A 3 25.53 -6.03 46.09
N ASP A 4 24.60 -5.22 45.59
CA ASP A 4 23.26 -5.77 45.31
C ASP A 4 22.34 -4.99 44.34
N ARG A 5 22.84 -4.01 43.57
CA ARG A 5 22.00 -3.29 42.57
C ARG A 5 22.15 -3.78 41.13
N LYS A 6 23.28 -4.38 40.76
CA LYS A 6 23.51 -4.85 39.36
C LYS A 6 22.81 -6.19 39.03
N SER A 7 22.45 -7.00 40.02
CA SER A 7 21.81 -8.32 39.82
C SER A 7 20.32 -8.24 39.46
N ARG A 8 19.65 -7.12 39.76
CA ARG A 8 18.20 -6.95 39.50
C ARG A 8 17.87 -6.53 38.08
N LEU A 9 18.80 -5.88 37.37
CA LEU A 9 18.58 -5.42 35.99
C LEU A 9 18.81 -6.52 34.95
N SER A 10 19.67 -7.50 35.22
CA SER A 10 19.91 -8.62 34.29
C SER A 10 18.75 -9.64 34.25
N ARG A 11 17.88 -9.67 35.27
CA ARG A 11 16.74 -10.61 35.32
C ARG A 11 15.49 -10.13 34.56
N ALA A 12 15.43 -8.85 34.18
CA ALA A 12 14.31 -8.29 33.42
C ALA A 12 14.42 -8.52 31.90
N VAL A 13 15.60 -8.89 31.40
CA VAL A 13 15.87 -9.06 29.95
C VAL A 13 15.56 -10.48 29.45
N SER A 14 15.32 -11.45 30.34
CA SER A 14 15.04 -12.85 29.98
C SER A 14 13.55 -13.21 29.97
N ARG A 15 12.64 -12.25 29.78
CA ARG A 15 11.23 -12.61 29.54
C ARG A 15 11.14 -13.31 28.18
N PRO A 16 10.67 -14.57 28.11
CA PRO A 16 10.47 -15.23 26.84
C PRO A 16 9.55 -14.36 25.98
N ARG A 17 9.94 -14.13 24.72
CA ARG A 17 9.09 -13.48 23.72
C ARG A 17 7.72 -14.15 23.79
N LYS A 18 6.72 -13.40 24.23
CA LYS A 18 5.33 -13.82 24.27
C LYS A 18 5.02 -14.36 22.88
N GLN A 19 4.85 -15.68 22.79
CA GLN A 19 4.52 -16.38 21.57
C GLN A 19 3.29 -15.67 21.00
N CYS A 20 3.39 -15.13 19.78
CA CYS A 20 2.26 -14.43 19.17
C CYS A 20 1.11 -15.42 19.10
N ASP A 21 0.09 -15.19 19.93
CA ASP A 21 -1.15 -15.93 19.91
C ASP A 21 -1.67 -15.94 18.47
N SER A 22 -1.95 -17.13 17.94
CA SER A 22 -2.59 -17.30 16.65
C SER A 22 -3.82 -16.38 16.57
N PRO A 23 -4.01 -15.66 15.44
CA PRO A 23 -5.06 -14.65 15.34
C PRO A 23 -6.41 -15.25 15.71
N THR A 24 -7.21 -14.51 16.47
CA THR A 24 -8.54 -15.00 16.86
C THR A 24 -9.38 -15.24 15.60
N PRO A 25 -10.31 -16.21 15.61
CA PRO A 25 -11.20 -16.46 14.48
C PRO A 25 -11.96 -15.21 14.03
N GLU A 26 -12.24 -14.28 14.94
CA GLU A 26 -12.84 -12.98 14.63
C GLU A 26 -11.88 -12.04 13.90
N THR A 27 -10.59 -12.03 14.26
CA THR A 27 -9.55 -11.32 13.50
C THR A 27 -9.38 -11.93 12.10
N VAL A 28 -9.42 -13.26 11.98
CA VAL A 28 -9.37 -13.95 10.67
C VAL A 28 -10.62 -13.66 9.84
N ALA A 29 -11.81 -13.64 10.44
CA ALA A 29 -13.06 -13.29 9.78
C ALA A 29 -13.15 -11.80 9.37
N LYS A 30 -12.40 -10.93 10.05
CA LYS A 30 -12.28 -9.49 9.74
C LYS A 30 -11.20 -9.18 8.70
N LEU A 31 -10.32 -10.12 8.36
CA LEU A 31 -9.41 -9.96 7.24
C LEU A 31 -10.27 -9.97 5.97
N ARG A 32 -10.58 -8.77 5.47
CA ARG A 32 -11.22 -8.59 4.16
C ARG A 32 -10.44 -9.40 3.14
N TYR A 33 -11.14 -10.32 2.47
CA TYR A 33 -10.56 -11.10 1.38
C TYR A 33 -9.92 -10.16 0.35
N ASP A 34 -8.69 -10.45 -0.07
CA ASP A 34 -7.99 -9.64 -1.08
C ASP A 34 -8.68 -9.81 -2.44
N VAL A 35 -9.25 -8.72 -2.95
CA VAL A 35 -9.99 -8.69 -4.20
C VAL A 35 -9.11 -9.11 -5.37
N ILE A 36 -7.84 -8.71 -5.41
CA ILE A 36 -6.90 -9.05 -6.50
C ILE A 36 -6.58 -10.55 -6.46
N ALA A 37 -6.27 -11.09 -5.28
CA ALA A 37 -6.04 -12.53 -5.12
C ALA A 37 -7.28 -13.34 -5.57
N ARG A 38 -8.50 -12.89 -5.22
CA ARG A 38 -9.74 -13.53 -5.66
C ARG A 38 -9.90 -13.53 -7.17
N LEU A 39 -9.61 -12.40 -7.80
CA LEU A 39 -9.73 -12.26 -9.25
C LEU A 39 -8.75 -13.18 -9.96
N ARG A 40 -7.54 -13.37 -9.41
CA ARG A 40 -6.58 -14.36 -9.92
C ARG A 40 -7.11 -15.78 -9.76
N ASP A 41 -7.60 -16.14 -8.57
CA ASP A 41 -8.11 -17.50 -8.29
C ASP A 41 -9.27 -17.89 -9.20
N HIS A 42 -10.08 -16.91 -9.61
CA HIS A 42 -11.16 -17.10 -10.57
C HIS A 42 -10.71 -16.99 -12.05
N GLY A 43 -9.41 -16.84 -12.33
CA GLY A 43 -8.87 -16.72 -13.69
C GLY A 43 -9.29 -15.44 -14.43
N ARG A 44 -9.73 -14.41 -13.70
CA ARG A 44 -10.20 -13.14 -14.26
C ARG A 44 -9.06 -12.15 -14.52
N ILE A 45 -7.94 -12.34 -13.84
CA ILE A 45 -6.67 -11.64 -14.08
C ILE A 45 -5.52 -12.67 -14.06
N SER A 46 -4.40 -12.34 -14.68
CA SER A 46 -3.23 -13.22 -14.75
C SER A 46 -2.38 -13.15 -13.46
N ALA A 47 -1.43 -14.08 -13.29
CA ALA A 47 -0.45 -14.00 -12.20
C ALA A 47 0.40 -12.71 -12.30
N ARG A 48 0.74 -12.29 -13.52
CA ARG A 48 1.44 -11.02 -13.79
C ARG A 48 0.67 -9.81 -13.27
N HIS A 49 -0.66 -9.80 -13.39
CA HIS A 49 -1.49 -8.70 -12.85
C HIS A 49 -1.42 -8.63 -11.32
N LEU A 50 -1.37 -9.78 -10.64
CA LEU A 50 -1.18 -9.83 -9.19
C LEU A 50 0.20 -9.26 -8.80
N GLU A 51 1.27 -9.65 -9.49
CA GLU A 51 2.61 -9.11 -9.24
C GLU A 51 2.68 -7.59 -9.42
N ILE A 52 2.06 -7.08 -10.49
CA ILE A 52 1.95 -5.63 -10.75
C ILE A 52 1.17 -4.93 -9.64
N ALA A 53 0.04 -5.51 -9.20
CA ALA A 53 -0.77 -4.95 -8.13
C ALA A 53 0.00 -4.88 -6.79
N GLU A 54 0.77 -5.92 -6.46
CA GLU A 54 1.66 -5.91 -5.28
C GLU A 54 2.74 -4.84 -5.38
N GLU A 55 3.34 -4.66 -6.57
CA GLU A 55 4.31 -3.60 -6.78
C GLU A 55 3.68 -2.21 -6.61
N ILE A 56 2.48 -1.99 -7.18
CA ILE A 56 1.70 -0.76 -7.02
C ILE A 56 1.43 -0.49 -5.53
N ARG A 57 0.97 -1.50 -4.78
CA ARG A 57 0.73 -1.39 -3.33
C ARG A 57 2.00 -1.00 -2.58
N SER A 58 3.10 -1.69 -2.85
CA SER A 58 4.40 -1.44 -2.22
C SER A 58 4.88 -0.02 -2.48
N VAL A 59 4.84 0.44 -3.74
CA VAL A 59 5.27 1.79 -4.11
C VAL A 59 4.34 2.84 -3.51
N HIS A 60 3.01 2.65 -3.59
CA HIS A 60 2.04 3.58 -3.02
C HIS A 60 2.20 3.72 -1.50
N GLU A 61 2.40 2.60 -0.80
CA GLU A 61 2.70 2.62 0.63
C GLU A 61 4.00 3.38 0.92
N ALA A 62 5.07 3.10 0.18
CA ALA A 62 6.35 3.78 0.34
C ALA A 62 6.26 5.30 0.14
N VAL A 63 5.47 5.74 -0.85
CA VAL A 63 5.15 7.15 -1.07
C VAL A 63 4.37 7.73 0.12
N GLY A 64 3.41 6.98 0.67
CA GLY A 64 2.55 7.39 1.78
C GLY A 64 3.25 7.47 3.15
N ARG A 65 4.29 6.66 3.40
CA ARG A 65 5.03 6.55 4.68
C ARG A 65 5.62 7.88 5.19
N GLY A 66 5.68 8.93 4.36
CA GLY A 66 6.15 10.27 4.75
C GLY A 66 5.13 11.39 4.75
N LEU A 67 3.92 11.16 4.22
CA LEU A 67 2.88 12.18 4.07
C LEU A 67 1.99 12.30 5.32
N PHE A 68 1.84 11.20 6.05
CA PHE A 68 1.07 11.18 7.28
C PHE A 68 2.01 11.01 8.48
N PRO A 69 1.86 11.82 9.54
CA PRO A 69 2.61 11.61 10.77
C PRO A 69 2.22 10.26 11.35
N THR A 70 3.08 9.26 11.19
CA THR A 70 2.98 8.02 11.96
C THR A 70 3.27 8.34 13.42
N ALA A 71 2.57 7.67 14.33
CA ALA A 71 2.86 7.72 15.76
C ALA A 71 4.25 7.11 16.01
N GLN A 72 5.29 7.89 15.80
CA GLN A 72 6.63 7.54 16.19
C GLN A 72 6.67 7.58 17.71
N SER A 73 7.25 6.56 18.36
CA SER A 73 7.52 6.66 19.79
C SER A 73 8.56 7.76 19.98
N VAL A 74 8.10 8.98 20.22
CA VAL A 74 8.99 10.13 20.40
C VAL A 74 9.67 9.91 21.75
N ARG A 75 10.91 9.40 21.72
CA ARG A 75 11.84 9.72 22.81
C ARG A 75 12.14 11.20 22.65
N TRP A 76 11.38 12.03 23.35
CA TRP A 76 11.47 13.49 23.31
C TRP A 76 12.88 13.94 23.73
N HIS A 77 13.73 14.20 22.75
CA HIS A 77 14.99 14.92 22.93
C HIS A 77 14.72 16.30 22.34
N GLY A 78 14.64 17.33 23.20
CA GLY A 78 14.25 18.69 22.84
C GLY A 78 15.21 19.32 21.83
N GLY A 79 15.00 19.04 20.55
CA GLY A 79 15.76 19.55 19.43
C GLY A 79 14.83 20.24 18.43
N SER A 80 15.17 21.48 18.14
CA SER A 80 14.50 22.49 17.31
C SER A 80 13.90 21.95 16.00
N GLY A 81 12.69 22.42 15.69
CA GLY A 81 11.97 22.10 14.45
C GLY A 81 12.72 22.54 13.19
N GLY A 82 13.44 21.60 12.58
CA GLY A 82 13.96 21.73 11.22
C GLY A 82 12.86 21.40 10.21
N ARG A 83 12.71 22.25 9.19
CA ARG A 83 11.88 21.96 8.01
C ARG A 83 12.36 20.64 7.40
N ARG A 84 11.50 19.61 7.41
CA ARG A 84 11.75 18.30 6.77
C ARG A 84 12.05 18.52 5.28
N GLY A 85 13.30 18.37 4.89
CA GLY A 85 13.75 18.57 3.52
C GLY A 85 13.31 17.41 2.62
N GLY A 86 13.09 17.67 1.33
CA GLY A 86 12.68 16.67 0.34
C GLY A 86 13.62 15.46 0.18
N GLY A 87 14.85 15.51 0.71
CA GLY A 87 15.76 14.36 0.79
C GLY A 87 15.20 13.21 1.63
N GLU A 88 14.44 13.51 2.69
CA GLU A 88 13.87 12.50 3.60
C GLU A 88 12.85 11.58 2.91
N PHE A 89 12.27 11.98 1.77
CA PHE A 89 11.33 11.14 1.02
C PHE A 89 12.04 9.94 0.39
N PHE A 90 13.08 10.19 -0.39
CA PHE A 90 13.82 9.14 -1.08
C PHE A 90 14.61 8.27 -0.10
N ASP A 91 15.09 8.84 1.00
CA ASP A 91 15.82 8.10 2.03
C ASP A 91 14.98 7.01 2.73
N ARG A 92 13.64 7.07 2.59
CA ARG A 92 12.71 6.07 3.14
C ARG A 92 12.35 4.96 2.17
N MET A 93 12.71 5.09 0.90
CA MET A 93 12.50 4.05 -0.12
C MET A 93 13.75 3.18 -0.24
N THR A 94 13.54 1.87 -0.37
CA THR A 94 14.59 0.98 -0.88
C THR A 94 14.96 1.36 -2.31
N GLN A 95 16.16 0.97 -2.76
CA GLN A 95 16.60 1.23 -4.13
C GLN A 95 15.64 0.62 -5.18
N SER A 96 15.06 -0.55 -4.88
CA SER A 96 14.06 -1.22 -5.72
C SER A 96 12.73 -0.46 -5.77
N GLU A 97 12.20 0.01 -4.63
CA GLU A 97 10.97 0.82 -4.60
C GLU A 97 11.17 2.14 -5.36
N ARG A 98 12.32 2.79 -5.18
CA ARG A 98 12.66 4.02 -5.91
C ARG A 98 12.72 3.78 -7.41
N TYR A 99 13.38 2.71 -7.86
CA TYR A 99 13.43 2.36 -9.27
C TYR A 99 12.04 2.11 -9.84
N ALA A 100 11.21 1.31 -9.15
CA ALA A 100 9.83 1.06 -9.56
C ALA A 100 9.01 2.35 -9.62
N TRP A 101 9.18 3.24 -8.63
CA TRP A 101 8.50 4.52 -8.57
C TRP A 101 8.87 5.43 -9.74
N GLU A 102 10.17 5.68 -9.97
CA GLU A 102 10.64 6.60 -11.01
C GLU A 102 10.38 6.07 -12.42
N ARG A 103 10.56 4.77 -12.65
CA ARG A 103 10.58 4.19 -14.01
C ARG A 103 9.24 3.65 -14.48
N ARG A 104 8.34 3.31 -13.56
CA ARG A 104 7.07 2.64 -13.89
C ARG A 104 5.88 3.35 -13.31
N TYR A 105 5.84 3.47 -11.98
CA TYR A 105 4.70 4.03 -11.28
C TYR A 105 4.41 5.47 -11.70
N LEU A 106 5.42 6.35 -11.72
CA LEU A 106 5.22 7.77 -12.03
C LEU A 106 4.74 8.01 -13.47
N PRO A 107 5.39 7.46 -14.53
CA PRO A 107 4.86 7.53 -15.89
C PRO A 107 3.44 6.96 -16.02
N TRP A 108 3.19 5.81 -15.41
CA TRP A 108 1.88 5.16 -15.41
C TRP A 108 0.79 6.01 -14.76
N THR A 109 1.07 6.64 -13.61
CA THR A 109 0.11 7.55 -12.97
C THR A 109 -0.17 8.76 -13.83
N HIS A 110 0.83 9.31 -14.53
CA HIS A 110 0.64 10.45 -15.43
C HIS A 110 -0.26 10.07 -16.61
N ASP A 111 -0.01 8.92 -17.24
CA ASP A 111 -0.84 8.38 -18.32
C ASP A 111 -2.32 8.29 -17.88
N LEU A 112 -2.58 7.54 -16.80
CA LEU A 112 -3.94 7.25 -16.35
C LEU A 112 -4.64 8.43 -15.66
N ALA A 113 -3.91 9.41 -15.12
CA ALA A 113 -4.51 10.61 -14.53
C ALA A 113 -5.12 11.53 -15.59
N THR A 114 -4.65 11.46 -16.84
CA THR A 114 -5.20 12.27 -17.93
C THR A 114 -6.50 11.67 -18.50
N GLU A 115 -6.70 10.36 -18.37
CA GLU A 115 -7.86 9.65 -18.90
C GLU A 115 -9.08 9.73 -17.98
N ILE A 116 -10.25 10.03 -18.57
CA ILE A 116 -11.53 10.05 -17.87
C ILE A 116 -12.12 8.64 -17.91
N ALA A 117 -12.47 8.09 -16.74
CA ALA A 117 -13.24 6.85 -16.68
C ALA A 117 -14.74 7.16 -16.89
N ALA A 118 -15.35 6.43 -17.83
CA ALA A 118 -16.79 6.39 -18.10
C ALA A 118 -17.50 7.73 -18.38
N GLY A 119 -16.79 8.72 -18.93
CA GLY A 119 -17.39 9.97 -19.40
C GLY A 119 -17.94 10.87 -18.29
N MET A 120 -17.71 10.55 -17.00
CA MET A 120 -18.03 11.44 -15.89
C MET A 120 -16.90 12.45 -15.67
N ALA A 121 -17.22 13.74 -15.77
CA ALA A 121 -16.27 14.80 -15.50
C ALA A 121 -15.69 14.66 -14.08
N GLY A 122 -14.36 14.54 -13.99
CA GLY A 122 -13.61 14.46 -12.73
C GLY A 122 -13.28 13.05 -12.24
N THR A 123 -13.88 11.99 -12.80
CA THR A 123 -13.48 10.61 -12.47
C THR A 123 -12.30 10.20 -13.33
N ARG A 124 -11.11 10.10 -12.74
CA ARG A 124 -9.90 9.64 -13.44
C ARG A 124 -9.78 8.12 -13.36
N TRP A 125 -9.34 7.51 -14.45
CA TRP A 125 -9.07 6.07 -14.51
C TRP A 125 -8.13 5.64 -13.38
N LEU A 126 -7.08 6.42 -13.11
CA LEU A 126 -6.15 6.15 -12.02
C LEU A 126 -6.86 5.90 -10.67
N GLN A 127 -7.83 6.74 -10.31
CA GLN A 127 -8.52 6.62 -9.01
C GLN A 127 -9.27 5.29 -8.89
N LEU A 128 -9.91 4.83 -9.97
CA LEU A 128 -10.60 3.54 -10.01
C LEU A 128 -9.65 2.38 -9.68
N ILE A 129 -8.43 2.41 -10.23
CA ILE A 129 -7.45 1.36 -9.98
C ILE A 129 -6.96 1.41 -8.54
N ILE A 130 -6.66 2.60 -8.02
CA ILE A 130 -6.22 2.77 -6.62
C ILE A 130 -7.29 2.25 -5.65
N ASP A 131 -8.56 2.58 -5.88
CA ASP A 131 -9.70 2.09 -5.09
C ASP A 131 -9.75 0.54 -5.05
N ILE A 132 -9.44 -0.14 -6.15
CA ILE A 132 -9.44 -1.61 -6.19
C ILE A 132 -8.15 -2.18 -5.59
N VAL A 133 -6.99 -1.70 -6.04
CA VAL A 133 -5.68 -2.31 -5.76
C VAL A 133 -5.22 -1.95 -4.36
N VAL A 134 -5.31 -0.68 -3.98
CA VAL A 134 -4.79 -0.16 -2.70
C VAL A 134 -5.86 -0.23 -1.62
N ASP A 135 -7.06 0.26 -1.90
CA ASP A 135 -8.15 0.31 -0.90
C ASP A 135 -8.93 -1.01 -0.82
N ASN A 136 -8.59 -1.99 -1.66
CA ASN A 136 -9.18 -3.32 -1.71
C ASN A 136 -10.72 -3.29 -1.84
N LEU A 137 -11.27 -2.34 -2.60
CA LEU A 137 -12.70 -2.28 -2.88
C LEU A 137 -13.12 -3.36 -3.88
N SER A 138 -14.32 -3.90 -3.69
CA SER A 138 -14.85 -4.88 -4.62
C SER A 138 -15.19 -4.23 -5.96
N LEU A 139 -15.10 -5.00 -7.06
CA LEU A 139 -15.49 -4.51 -8.38
C LEU A 139 -16.92 -3.94 -8.40
N ARG A 140 -17.84 -4.55 -7.64
CA ARG A 140 -19.23 -4.09 -7.55
C ARG A 140 -19.35 -2.75 -6.84
N ASP A 141 -18.59 -2.55 -5.76
CA ASP A 141 -18.60 -1.27 -5.02
C ASP A 141 -18.03 -0.15 -5.89
N VAL A 142 -16.98 -0.44 -6.65
CA VAL A 142 -16.38 0.48 -7.61
C VAL A 142 -17.35 0.77 -8.77
N GLU A 143 -17.97 -0.24 -9.37
CA GLU A 143 -18.99 -0.04 -10.41
C GLU A 143 -20.15 0.81 -9.90
N THR A 144 -20.59 0.60 -8.67
CA THR A 144 -21.67 1.40 -8.06
C THR A 144 -21.21 2.83 -7.80
N ARG A 145 -20.05 3.01 -7.17
CA ARG A 145 -19.45 4.32 -6.84
C ARG A 145 -19.26 5.19 -8.08
N TYR A 146 -18.78 4.57 -9.16
CA TYR A 146 -18.48 5.26 -10.42
C TYR A 146 -19.57 5.07 -11.49
N GLN A 147 -20.77 4.63 -11.12
CA GLN A 147 -21.92 4.46 -12.02
C GLN A 147 -21.59 3.68 -13.32
N LEU A 148 -20.73 2.68 -13.22
CA LEU A 148 -20.28 1.88 -14.35
C LEU A 148 -21.25 0.74 -14.63
N ARG A 149 -21.28 0.30 -15.89
CA ARG A 149 -21.97 -0.94 -16.27
C ARG A 149 -21.27 -2.15 -15.65
N HIS A 150 -22.03 -3.19 -15.38
CA HIS A 150 -21.49 -4.43 -14.84
C HIS A 150 -20.36 -5.01 -15.71
N GLY A 151 -19.25 -5.40 -15.07
CA GLY A 151 -18.05 -5.91 -15.73
C GLY A 151 -17.12 -4.83 -16.29
N THR A 152 -17.47 -3.55 -16.17
CA THR A 152 -16.63 -2.47 -16.72
C THR A 152 -15.43 -2.17 -15.84
N ALA A 153 -15.57 -2.28 -14.50
CA ALA A 153 -14.45 -2.01 -13.59
C ALA A 153 -13.29 -2.99 -13.79
N ILE A 154 -13.59 -4.26 -14.09
CA ILE A 154 -12.53 -5.24 -14.36
C ILE A 154 -11.80 -4.96 -15.67
N ALA A 155 -12.50 -4.46 -16.71
CA ALA A 155 -11.85 -4.07 -17.95
C ALA A 155 -10.87 -2.90 -17.72
N TYR A 156 -11.30 -1.88 -16.96
CA TYR A 156 -10.43 -0.78 -16.56
C TYR A 156 -9.24 -1.24 -15.71
N LEU A 157 -9.45 -2.14 -14.76
CA LEU A 157 -8.38 -2.72 -13.94
C LEU A 157 -7.35 -3.44 -14.82
N THR A 158 -7.78 -4.41 -15.62
CA THR A 158 -6.88 -5.21 -16.47
C THR A 158 -6.07 -4.33 -17.42
N ASN A 159 -6.75 -3.47 -18.19
CA ASN A 159 -6.08 -2.56 -19.12
C ASN A 159 -5.11 -1.61 -18.40
N GLY A 160 -5.46 -1.14 -17.21
CA GLY A 160 -4.59 -0.28 -16.41
C GLY A 160 -3.35 -0.99 -15.89
N LEU A 161 -3.47 -2.25 -15.47
CA LEU A 161 -2.34 -3.08 -15.05
C LEU A 161 -1.44 -3.44 -16.24
N ASP A 162 -2.00 -3.73 -17.41
CA ASP A 162 -1.24 -4.01 -18.63
C ASP A 162 -0.35 -2.83 -19.06
N ARG A 163 -0.82 -1.60 -18.85
CA ARG A 163 -0.06 -0.38 -19.14
C ARG A 163 1.08 -0.12 -18.16
N TYR A 164 1.05 -0.68 -16.96
CA TYR A 164 2.04 -0.39 -15.91
C TYR A 164 3.50 -0.74 -16.29
N HIS A 165 3.70 -1.67 -17.22
CA HIS A 165 5.03 -2.02 -17.75
C HIS A 165 5.27 -1.58 -19.19
N THR A 166 4.31 -0.90 -19.80
CA THR A 166 4.41 -0.43 -21.18
C THR A 166 4.67 1.06 -21.12
N PRO A 167 5.93 1.52 -21.25
CA PRO A 167 6.22 2.94 -21.27
C PRO A 167 5.52 3.57 -22.48
N SER A 168 4.63 4.55 -22.21
CA SER A 168 4.04 5.44 -23.23
C SER A 168 5.09 6.36 -23.85
#